data_AF-A0AAN7SU98-F1
#
_entry.id   AF-A0AAN7SU98-F1
#
_cell.length_a   1.000
_cell.length_b   1.000
_cell.length_c   1.000
_cell.angle_alpha   90.00
_cell.angle_beta   90.00
_cell.angle_gamma   90.00
#
_symmetry.space_group_name_H-M   'P 1'
#
loop_
_entity.id
_entity.type
_entity.pdbx_description
1 polymer ?
#
loop_
_entity_poly.entity_id
_entity_poly.type
_entity_poly.pdbx_seq_one_letter_code
_entity_poly.pdbx_strand_id
1 'polypeptide(L)'
;MGTAWAANNQFPWEIDRYVGGIENAKINIMMRIYSNKWHVYAGLAILNPAAQRQIRQYAQSVTDLYKLMLEGRRTEFETRIRSAGAAVFSSDARGDLLLDDALLDKFSLSQDPKQRKPNNHLSLLAIVDCWWKLGIVPYNHMICSTPLFRIWLGVTEYLYRNELLLSEAINTAIVDTSFRSDDLEFTFAARAWSECVSFGSFDAYRDRFENIQRYFAPRFEDAVRMGNDMIKTIAQNTKSSTRNGL
;
A
#
# COMPACT_ATOMS: atom_id res chain seq x y z
N MET A 1 0.21 -7.34 -3.31
CA MET A 1 -1.12 -7.03 -3.88
C MET A 1 -1.25 -7.62 -5.27
N GLY A 2 -0.52 -7.17 -6.30
CA GLY A 2 -0.61 -7.74 -7.66
C GLY A 2 -0.49 -9.27 -7.72
N THR A 3 0.48 -9.86 -7.01
CA THR A 3 0.63 -11.33 -6.90
C THR A 3 -0.60 -12.00 -6.28
N ALA A 4 -1.23 -11.40 -5.27
CA ALA A 4 -2.40 -11.96 -4.60
C ALA A 4 -3.65 -11.90 -5.48
N TRP A 5 -3.88 -10.77 -6.15
CA TRP A 5 -4.97 -10.63 -7.12
C TRP A 5 -4.81 -11.61 -8.29
N ALA A 6 -3.59 -11.78 -8.81
CA ALA A 6 -3.32 -12.77 -9.85
C ALA A 6 -3.55 -14.22 -9.35
N ALA A 7 -3.15 -14.53 -8.12
CA ALA A 7 -3.37 -15.86 -7.52
C ALA A 7 -4.86 -16.17 -7.35
N ASN A 8 -5.68 -15.17 -7.04
CA ASN A 8 -7.13 -15.29 -6.97
C ASN A 8 -7.82 -15.20 -8.35
N ASN A 9 -7.08 -15.04 -9.45
CA ASN A 9 -7.62 -14.78 -10.79
C ASN A 9 -8.61 -13.60 -10.82
N GLN A 10 -8.23 -12.51 -10.15
CA GLN A 10 -9.04 -11.32 -9.96
C GLN A 10 -8.42 -10.10 -10.65
N PHE A 11 -9.28 -9.23 -11.18
CA PHE A 11 -8.96 -7.85 -11.51
C PHE A 11 -9.67 -6.96 -10.49
N PRO A 12 -8.96 -6.23 -9.61
CA PRO A 12 -9.61 -5.53 -8.50
C PRO A 12 -10.62 -4.48 -8.95
N TRP A 13 -10.42 -3.82 -10.10
CA TRP A 13 -11.39 -2.86 -10.66
C TRP A 13 -12.68 -3.49 -11.22
N GLU A 14 -12.77 -4.81 -11.33
CA GLU A 14 -13.98 -5.53 -11.76
C GLU A 14 -14.79 -6.05 -10.56
N ILE A 15 -14.34 -5.77 -9.33
CA ILE A 15 -14.93 -6.29 -8.11
C ILE A 15 -15.37 -5.12 -7.23
N ASP A 16 -16.66 -5.04 -6.95
CA ASP A 16 -17.28 -3.97 -6.15
C ASP A 16 -16.59 -3.72 -4.80
N ARG A 17 -15.93 -4.73 -4.24
CA ARG A 17 -15.25 -4.64 -2.94
C ARG A 17 -13.92 -3.87 -2.97
N TYR A 18 -13.36 -3.62 -4.15
CA TYR A 18 -12.11 -2.87 -4.35
C TYR A 18 -12.34 -1.52 -5.03
N VAL A 19 -13.53 -0.96 -4.87
CA VAL A 19 -13.93 0.33 -5.43
C VAL A 19 -13.72 1.45 -4.40
N GLY A 20 -13.07 2.53 -4.85
CA GLY A 20 -12.98 3.81 -4.14
C GLY A 20 -11.68 4.04 -3.37
N GLY A 21 -11.44 5.31 -3.02
CA GLY A 21 -10.48 5.70 -1.99
C GLY A 21 -9.09 5.06 -2.06
N ILE A 22 -8.74 4.46 -0.93
CA ILE A 22 -7.50 3.73 -0.68
C ILE A 22 -7.30 2.59 -1.68
N GLU A 23 -8.36 1.92 -2.13
CA GLU A 23 -8.24 0.79 -3.07
C GLU A 23 -7.78 1.27 -4.45
N ASN A 24 -8.31 2.39 -4.93
CA ASN A 24 -7.84 3.01 -6.17
C ASN A 24 -6.35 3.38 -6.10
N ALA A 25 -5.88 3.90 -4.96
CA ALA A 25 -4.47 4.20 -4.79
C ALA A 25 -3.59 2.94 -4.86
N LYS A 26 -4.01 1.85 -4.21
CA LYS A 26 -3.31 0.55 -4.25
C LYS A 26 -3.25 -0.03 -5.66
N ILE A 27 -4.36 0.02 -6.39
CA ILE A 27 -4.44 -0.43 -7.80
C ILE A 27 -3.49 0.39 -8.66
N ASN A 28 -3.52 1.72 -8.53
CA ASN A 28 -2.65 2.61 -9.31
C ASN A 28 -1.15 2.37 -9.02
N ILE A 29 -0.77 2.20 -7.75
CA ILE A 29 0.61 1.86 -7.39
C ILE A 29 1.02 0.53 -8.04
N MET A 30 0.16 -0.48 -7.95
CA MET A 30 0.42 -1.80 -8.53
C MET A 30 0.61 -1.71 -10.05
N MET A 31 -0.32 -1.07 -10.77
CA MET A 31 -0.25 -0.95 -12.24
C MET A 31 1.01 -0.20 -12.68
N ARG A 32 1.40 0.86 -11.96
CA ARG A 32 2.64 1.60 -12.27
C ARG A 32 3.90 0.79 -12.01
N ILE A 33 3.91 -0.07 -11.00
CA ILE A 33 5.05 -0.97 -10.76
C ILE A 33 5.16 -1.94 -11.94
N TYR A 34 4.09 -2.66 -12.26
CA TYR A 34 4.13 -3.69 -13.31
C TYR A 34 4.14 -3.13 -14.74
N SER A 35 3.85 -1.85 -14.97
CA SER A 35 4.06 -1.20 -16.27
C SER A 35 5.52 -0.81 -16.53
N ASN A 36 6.41 -0.96 -15.54
CA ASN A 36 7.83 -0.62 -15.65
C ASN A 36 8.71 -1.87 -15.74
N LYS A 37 10.01 -1.65 -15.97
CA LYS A 37 10.99 -2.75 -16.11
C LYS A 37 11.38 -3.31 -14.75
N TRP A 38 11.29 -4.63 -14.59
CA TRP A 38 11.58 -5.36 -13.35
C TRP A 38 12.95 -5.02 -12.74
N HIS A 39 13.98 -4.80 -13.57
CA HIS A 39 15.36 -4.60 -13.12
C HIS A 39 15.54 -3.32 -12.28
N VAL A 40 14.68 -2.30 -12.46
CA VAL A 40 14.68 -1.09 -11.63
C VAL A 40 14.34 -1.43 -10.18
N TYR A 41 13.35 -2.30 -9.99
CA TYR A 41 12.89 -2.72 -8.66
C TYR A 41 13.80 -3.79 -8.06
N ALA A 42 14.30 -4.72 -8.87
CA ALA A 42 15.24 -5.75 -8.43
C ALA A 42 16.53 -5.13 -7.88
N GLY A 43 17.11 -4.16 -8.59
CA GLY A 43 18.32 -3.47 -8.13
C GLY A 43 18.11 -2.77 -6.78
N LEU A 44 16.98 -2.07 -6.61
CA LEU A 44 16.64 -1.39 -5.36
C LEU A 44 16.39 -2.36 -4.20
N ALA A 45 15.78 -3.52 -4.46
CA ALA A 45 15.42 -4.48 -3.41
C ALA A 45 16.58 -5.39 -3.02
N ILE A 46 17.30 -5.93 -4.01
CA ILE A 46 18.36 -6.94 -3.80
C ILE A 46 19.66 -6.29 -3.36
N LEU A 47 20.06 -5.16 -3.95
CA LEU A 47 21.38 -4.57 -3.70
C LEU A 47 21.42 -3.65 -2.47
N ASN A 48 20.26 -3.37 -1.84
CA ASN A 48 20.15 -2.49 -0.69
C ASN A 48 19.87 -3.28 0.60
N PRO A 49 20.84 -3.44 1.51
CA PRO A 49 20.64 -4.15 2.78
C PRO A 49 19.53 -3.55 3.65
N ALA A 50 19.33 -2.23 3.62
CA ALA A 50 18.24 -1.60 4.35
C ALA A 50 16.87 -1.97 3.76
N ALA A 51 16.77 -2.09 2.43
CA ALA A 51 15.55 -2.58 1.78
C ALA A 51 15.28 -4.04 2.12
N GLN A 52 16.29 -4.91 2.10
CA GLN A 52 16.15 -6.31 2.49
C GLN A 52 15.60 -6.46 3.92
N ARG A 53 16.13 -5.68 4.88
CA ARG A 53 15.63 -5.67 6.27
C ARG A 53 14.18 -5.22 6.36
N GLN A 54 13.81 -4.14 5.66
CA GLN A 54 12.44 -3.65 5.63
C GLN A 54 11.47 -4.65 4.98
N ILE A 55 11.85 -5.27 3.86
CA ILE A 55 11.02 -6.26 3.16
C ILE A 55 10.80 -7.49 4.05
N ARG A 56 11.83 -7.96 4.75
CA ARG A 56 11.73 -9.07 5.70
C ARG A 56 10.81 -8.74 6.87
N GLN A 57 11.00 -7.57 7.49
CA GLN A 57 10.12 -7.15 8.58
C GLN A 57 8.68 -6.95 8.10
N TYR A 58 8.47 -6.37 6.91
CA TYR A 58 7.13 -6.19 6.35
C TYR A 58 6.41 -7.52 6.17
N ALA A 59 7.07 -8.53 5.61
CA ALA A 59 6.51 -9.88 5.49
C ALA A 59 6.15 -10.50 6.86
N GLN A 60 7.00 -10.26 7.88
CA GLN A 60 6.70 -10.67 9.25
C GLN A 60 5.49 -9.94 9.82
N SER A 61 5.43 -8.61 9.67
CA SER A 61 4.32 -7.78 10.14
C SER A 61 2.99 -8.16 9.48
N VAL A 62 2.97 -8.41 8.17
CA VAL A 62 1.78 -8.93 7.46
C VAL A 62 1.35 -10.27 8.08
N THR A 63 2.29 -11.19 8.26
CA THR A 63 2.02 -12.53 8.80
C THR A 63 1.48 -12.48 10.23
N ASP A 64 2.09 -11.68 11.10
CA ASP A 64 1.66 -11.56 12.50
C ASP A 64 0.27 -10.95 12.62
N LEU A 65 0.03 -9.84 11.90
CA LEU A 65 -1.27 -9.17 11.92
C LEU A 65 -2.36 -10.09 11.38
N TYR A 66 -2.09 -10.82 10.29
CA TYR A 66 -3.03 -11.78 9.73
C TYR A 66 -3.35 -12.93 10.71
N LYS A 67 -2.35 -13.43 11.47
CA LYS A 67 -2.59 -14.44 12.52
C LYS A 67 -3.51 -13.91 13.62
N LEU A 68 -3.29 -12.68 14.09
CA LEU A 68 -4.18 -12.05 15.07
C LEU A 68 -5.62 -11.91 14.55
N MET A 69 -5.79 -11.59 13.25
CA MET A 69 -7.10 -11.57 12.58
C MET A 69 -7.75 -12.96 12.54
N LEU A 70 -6.98 -14.01 12.24
CA LEU A 70 -7.45 -15.41 12.23
C LEU A 70 -7.87 -15.91 13.61
N GLU A 71 -7.09 -15.58 14.63
CA GLU A 71 -7.35 -15.99 16.01
C GLU A 71 -8.41 -15.13 16.71
N GLY A 72 -8.92 -14.08 16.05
CA GLY A 72 -9.92 -13.18 16.62
C GLY A 72 -9.42 -12.35 17.81
N ARG A 73 -8.10 -12.14 17.93
CA ARG A 73 -7.48 -11.43 19.06
C ARG A 73 -7.64 -9.91 18.96
N ARG A 74 -8.87 -9.42 19.15
CA ARG A 74 -9.24 -8.00 18.98
C ARG A 74 -8.33 -7.04 19.76
N THR A 75 -8.23 -7.21 21.08
CA THR A 75 -7.50 -6.28 21.94
C THR A 75 -6.03 -6.22 21.55
N GLU A 76 -5.40 -7.37 21.32
CA GLU A 76 -3.99 -7.45 20.92
C GLU A 76 -3.76 -6.79 19.55
N PHE A 77 -4.63 -7.06 18.57
CA PHE A 77 -4.57 -6.46 17.24
C PHE A 77 -4.73 -4.94 17.31
N GLU A 78 -5.79 -4.46 17.97
CA GLU A 78 -6.09 -3.03 18.07
C GLU A 78 -4.98 -2.26 18.80
N THR A 79 -4.51 -2.76 19.95
CA THR A 79 -3.39 -2.14 20.67
C THR A 79 -2.16 -2.06 19.78
N ARG A 80 -1.79 -3.15 19.08
CA ARG A 80 -0.64 -3.18 18.18
C ARG A 80 -0.75 -2.13 17.06
N ILE A 81 -1.90 -2.05 16.40
CA ILE A 81 -2.15 -1.09 15.32
C ILE A 81 -2.05 0.35 15.83
N ARG A 82 -2.74 0.68 16.93
CA ARG A 82 -2.77 2.04 17.47
C ARG A 82 -1.41 2.47 18.01
N SER A 83 -0.68 1.58 18.69
CA SER A 83 0.69 1.86 19.14
C SER A 83 1.65 2.12 17.97
N ALA A 84 1.56 1.33 16.90
CA ALA A 84 2.37 1.55 15.71
C ALA A 84 2.06 2.91 15.06
N GLY A 85 0.77 3.26 14.93
CA GLY A 85 0.34 4.56 14.44
C GLY A 85 0.87 5.73 15.26
N ALA A 86 0.72 5.66 16.59
CA ALA A 86 1.20 6.68 17.50
C ALA A 86 2.72 6.88 17.44
N ALA A 87 3.48 5.80 17.25
CA ALA A 87 4.94 5.86 17.14
C ALA A 87 5.42 6.43 15.81
N VAL A 88 4.74 6.10 14.70
CA VAL A 88 5.15 6.50 13.34
C VAL A 88 4.65 7.89 12.96
N PHE A 89 3.44 8.25 13.37
CA PHE A 89 2.75 9.49 13.01
C PHE A 89 2.55 10.41 14.23
N SER A 90 3.51 10.44 15.16
CA SER A 90 3.44 11.27 16.36
C SER A 90 3.30 12.76 16.02
N SER A 91 2.79 13.56 16.96
CA SER A 91 2.57 14.99 16.79
C SER A 91 3.81 15.82 16.48
N ASP A 92 5.02 15.28 16.65
CA ASP A 92 6.26 15.97 16.29
C ASP A 92 6.62 15.76 14.81
N ALA A 93 6.01 14.78 14.13
CA ALA A 93 6.07 14.58 12.69
C ALA A 93 5.06 15.47 11.92
N ARG A 94 4.59 16.57 12.54
CA ARG A 94 3.69 17.62 12.01
C ARG A 94 4.32 18.45 10.88
N GLY A 95 4.92 17.81 9.88
CA GLY A 95 4.91 18.43 8.55
C GLY A 95 3.45 18.54 8.10
N ASP A 96 3.12 19.58 7.33
CA ASP A 96 1.84 19.66 6.61
C ASP A 96 1.56 18.30 5.96
N LEU A 97 0.33 17.80 6.06
CA LEU A 97 -0.11 16.55 5.44
C LEU A 97 0.53 16.44 4.04
N LEU A 98 1.26 15.34 3.79
CA LEU A 98 2.01 15.17 2.53
C LEU A 98 1.11 15.29 1.29
N LEU A 99 -0.18 15.03 1.49
CA LEU A 99 -1.24 15.24 0.53
C LEU A 99 -2.33 16.05 1.25
N ASP A 100 -2.57 17.27 0.78
CA ASP A 100 -3.75 18.06 1.15
C ASP A 100 -5.02 17.19 0.98
N ASP A 101 -6.01 17.36 1.84
CA ASP A 101 -7.28 16.63 1.77
C ASP A 101 -7.90 16.75 0.38
N ALA A 102 -7.71 17.88 -0.30
CA ALA A 102 -8.14 18.09 -1.70
C ALA A 102 -7.39 17.22 -2.74
N LEU A 103 -6.14 16.83 -2.47
CA LEU A 103 -5.39 15.88 -3.30
C LEU A 103 -5.83 14.46 -2.98
N LEU A 104 -5.96 14.10 -1.70
CA LEU A 104 -6.49 12.80 -1.26
C LEU A 104 -7.92 12.57 -1.76
N ASP A 105 -8.78 13.57 -1.75
CA ASP A 105 -10.14 13.54 -2.29
C ASP A 105 -10.13 13.33 -3.80
N LYS A 106 -9.18 13.93 -4.53
CA LYS A 106 -9.02 13.65 -5.97
C LYS A 106 -8.42 12.27 -6.25
N PHE A 107 -7.61 11.73 -5.34
CA PHE A 107 -7.18 10.31 -5.38
C PHE A 107 -8.30 9.35 -4.96
N SER A 108 -9.26 9.82 -4.17
CA SER A 108 -10.20 8.98 -3.42
C SER A 108 -11.65 9.01 -3.89
N LEU A 109 -12.13 10.07 -4.55
CA LEU A 109 -13.56 10.41 -4.52
C LEU A 109 -14.16 10.81 -5.87
N SER A 110 -13.86 10.08 -6.95
CA SER A 110 -14.72 10.16 -8.14
C SER A 110 -16.00 9.32 -8.02
N GLN A 111 -16.22 8.61 -6.91
CA GLN A 111 -17.45 7.85 -6.67
C GLN A 111 -18.01 8.01 -5.26
N ASP A 112 -19.35 7.95 -5.20
CA ASP A 112 -20.19 8.16 -4.02
C ASP A 112 -19.71 7.31 -2.83
N PRO A 113 -19.44 7.90 -1.65
CA PRO A 113 -19.08 7.18 -0.42
C PRO A 113 -20.00 6.00 -0.09
N LYS A 114 -21.25 6.02 -0.59
CA LYS A 114 -22.23 4.94 -0.48
C LYS A 114 -21.85 3.63 -1.16
N GLN A 115 -20.88 3.61 -2.08
CA GLN A 115 -20.45 2.39 -2.80
C GLN A 115 -19.22 1.72 -2.16
N ARG A 116 -18.56 2.38 -1.21
CA ARG A 116 -17.35 1.85 -0.59
C ARG A 116 -17.69 0.71 0.37
N LYS A 117 -17.08 -0.46 0.17
CA LYS A 117 -17.11 -1.55 1.17
C LYS A 117 -15.99 -1.36 2.20
N PRO A 118 -16.27 -1.54 3.50
CA PRO A 118 -15.23 -1.58 4.55
C PRO A 118 -14.14 -2.59 4.22
N ASN A 119 -12.88 -2.24 4.45
CA ASN A 119 -11.74 -3.11 4.19
C ASN A 119 -10.75 -2.99 5.36
N ASN A 120 -10.16 -4.12 5.77
CA ASN A 120 -9.18 -4.15 6.86
C ASN A 120 -7.86 -3.44 6.51
N HIS A 121 -7.59 -3.27 5.22
CA HIS A 121 -6.38 -2.66 4.69
C HIS A 121 -5.08 -3.25 5.28
N LEU A 122 -5.00 -4.58 5.43
CA LEU A 122 -3.85 -5.32 5.99
C LEU A 122 -2.51 -4.85 5.42
N SER A 123 -2.46 -4.56 4.12
CA SER A 123 -1.25 -4.05 3.44
C SER A 123 -0.72 -2.73 4.03
N LEU A 124 -1.62 -1.84 4.46
CA LEU A 124 -1.29 -0.53 5.06
C LEU A 124 -1.03 -0.64 6.55
N LEU A 125 -1.85 -1.42 7.28
CA LEU A 125 -1.63 -1.69 8.70
C LEU A 125 -0.26 -2.34 8.94
N ALA A 126 0.10 -3.30 8.10
CA ALA A 126 1.37 -4.01 8.20
C ALA A 126 2.59 -3.14 7.90
N ILE A 127 2.48 -2.10 7.06
CA ILE A 127 3.65 -1.25 6.82
C ILE A 127 3.92 -0.36 8.02
N VAL A 128 2.88 0.16 8.66
CA VAL A 128 3.05 0.99 9.85
C VAL A 128 3.59 0.15 11.01
N ASP A 129 3.11 -1.09 11.18
CA ASP A 129 3.72 -2.03 12.12
C ASP A 129 5.19 -2.30 11.78
N CYS A 130 5.53 -2.51 10.50
CA CYS A 130 6.91 -2.72 10.06
C CYS A 130 7.81 -1.52 10.41
N TRP A 131 7.37 -0.30 10.12
CA TRP A 131 8.11 0.91 10.45
C TRP A 131 8.29 1.06 11.96
N TRP A 132 7.24 0.82 12.73
CA TRP A 132 7.32 0.83 14.19
C TRP A 132 8.34 -0.19 14.73
N LYS A 133 8.30 -1.44 14.25
CA LYS A 133 9.24 -2.49 14.66
C LYS A 133 10.69 -2.19 14.31
N LEU A 134 10.93 -1.42 13.25
CA LEU A 134 12.27 -1.00 12.84
C LEU A 134 12.70 0.36 13.40
N GLY A 135 11.84 1.06 14.15
CA GLY A 135 12.10 2.43 14.62
C GLY A 135 12.25 3.43 13.46
N ILE A 136 11.56 3.20 12.35
CA ILE A 136 11.62 4.05 11.15
C ILE A 136 10.49 5.07 11.22
N VAL A 137 10.83 6.35 11.06
CA VAL A 137 9.87 7.43 10.81
C VAL A 137 9.98 7.82 9.34
N PRO A 138 9.01 7.49 8.47
CA PRO A 138 9.11 7.67 7.02
C PRO A 138 9.51 9.09 6.58
N TYR A 139 9.04 10.12 7.29
CA TYR A 139 9.34 11.53 7.01
C TYR A 139 10.82 11.89 7.21
N ASN A 140 11.51 11.21 8.12
CA ASN A 140 12.90 11.50 8.46
C ASN A 140 13.90 10.84 7.49
N HIS A 141 13.44 9.92 6.65
CA HIS A 141 14.26 9.24 5.67
C HIS A 141 14.00 9.80 4.27
N MET A 142 15.05 10.02 3.47
CA MET A 142 14.96 10.49 2.07
C MET A 142 14.14 9.59 1.11
N ILE A 143 13.50 8.54 1.61
CA ILE A 143 12.66 7.60 0.85
C ILE A 143 11.44 8.32 0.23
N CYS A 144 11.03 9.47 0.79
CA CYS A 144 10.00 10.37 0.27
C CYS A 144 10.33 11.06 -1.08
N SER A 145 11.43 10.70 -1.73
CA SER A 145 11.86 11.33 -2.99
C SER A 145 11.10 10.84 -4.22
N THR A 146 10.41 9.68 -4.15
CA THR A 146 9.70 9.12 -5.31
C THR A 146 8.19 9.41 -5.25
N PRO A 147 7.54 9.78 -6.38
CA PRO A 147 6.10 10.01 -6.41
C PRO A 147 5.25 8.82 -5.96
N LEU A 148 5.68 7.59 -6.26
CA LEU A 148 4.97 6.37 -5.83
C LEU A 148 4.97 6.22 -4.31
N PHE A 149 6.12 6.42 -3.68
CA PHE A 149 6.23 6.32 -2.23
C PHE A 149 5.43 7.42 -1.53
N ARG A 150 5.37 8.65 -2.08
CA ARG A 150 4.54 9.72 -1.54
C ARG A 150 3.05 9.40 -1.56
N ILE A 151 2.54 8.84 -2.66
CA ILE A 151 1.14 8.40 -2.75
C ILE A 151 0.88 7.34 -1.69
N TRP A 152 1.75 6.33 -1.61
CA TRP A 152 1.60 5.24 -0.64
C TRP A 152 1.66 5.70 0.82
N LEU A 153 2.63 6.55 1.16
CA LEU A 153 2.75 7.15 2.49
C LEU A 153 1.52 8.01 2.81
N GLY A 154 1.07 8.84 1.88
CA GLY A 154 -0.08 9.71 2.08
C GLY A 154 -1.39 8.95 2.31
N VAL A 155 -1.66 7.85 1.57
CA VAL A 155 -2.85 7.02 1.87
C VAL A 155 -2.74 6.23 3.17
N THR A 156 -1.50 5.88 3.57
CA THR A 156 -1.24 5.22 4.86
C THR A 156 -1.48 6.19 6.01
N GLU A 157 -0.95 7.40 5.91
CA GLU A 157 -1.18 8.49 6.86
C GLU A 157 -2.67 8.84 6.97
N TYR A 158 -3.37 8.95 5.83
CA TYR A 158 -4.82 9.20 5.81
C TYR A 158 -5.62 8.16 6.59
N LEU A 159 -5.32 6.86 6.39
CA LEU A 159 -5.93 5.78 7.17
C LEU A 159 -5.72 5.97 8.68
N TYR A 160 -4.51 6.35 9.10
CA TYR A 160 -4.16 6.46 10.52
C TYR A 160 -4.60 7.77 11.19
N ARG A 161 -4.77 8.85 10.42
CA ARG A 161 -5.24 10.14 10.93
C ARG A 161 -6.76 10.23 10.98
N ASN A 162 -7.48 9.39 10.22
CA ASN A 162 -8.93 9.31 10.27
C ASN A 162 -9.37 8.22 11.27
N GLU A 163 -9.71 8.63 12.49
CA GLU A 163 -10.06 7.70 13.59
C GLU A 163 -11.26 6.79 13.28
N LEU A 164 -12.26 7.31 12.57
CA LEU A 164 -13.43 6.51 12.14
C LEU A 164 -13.01 5.43 11.14
N LEU A 165 -12.19 5.80 10.17
CA LEU A 165 -11.66 4.90 9.16
C LEU A 165 -10.74 3.84 9.74
N LEU A 166 -9.83 4.21 10.64
CA LEU A 166 -8.95 3.28 11.34
C LEU A 166 -9.75 2.28 12.18
N SER A 167 -10.75 2.77 12.93
CA SER A 167 -11.63 1.93 13.73
C SER A 167 -12.45 0.96 12.87
N GLU A 168 -12.95 1.41 11.72
CA GLU A 168 -13.63 0.55 10.74
C GLU A 168 -12.70 -0.54 10.20
N ALA A 169 -11.47 -0.19 9.83
CA ALA A 169 -10.47 -1.15 9.34
C ALA A 169 -10.12 -2.20 10.40
N ILE A 170 -9.89 -1.79 11.64
CA ILE A 170 -9.63 -2.68 12.78
C ILE A 170 -10.83 -3.60 13.02
N ASN A 171 -12.04 -3.06 13.01
CA ASN A 171 -13.24 -3.85 13.18
C ASN A 171 -13.39 -4.88 12.06
N THR A 172 -13.29 -4.45 10.81
CA THR A 172 -13.36 -5.30 9.61
C THR A 172 -12.32 -6.42 9.66
N ALA A 173 -11.10 -6.12 10.13
CA ALA A 173 -10.04 -7.12 10.27
C ALA A 173 -10.42 -8.29 11.18
N ILE A 174 -11.21 -8.02 12.22
CA ILE A 174 -11.60 -9.00 13.23
C ILE A 174 -12.93 -9.69 12.89
N VAL A 175 -13.95 -8.94 12.46
CA VAL A 175 -15.32 -9.45 12.35
C VAL A 175 -15.71 -9.85 10.92
N ASP A 176 -15.11 -9.21 9.93
CA ASP A 176 -15.44 -9.46 8.53
C ASP A 176 -14.48 -10.50 7.94
N THR A 177 -15.03 -11.47 7.23
CA THR A 177 -14.29 -12.53 6.55
C THR A 177 -14.28 -12.38 5.04
N SER A 178 -14.93 -11.35 4.48
CA SER A 178 -15.07 -11.14 3.04
C SER A 178 -13.74 -10.93 2.31
N PHE A 179 -12.72 -10.42 3.02
CA PHE A 179 -11.36 -10.24 2.49
C PHE A 179 -10.40 -11.33 2.93
N ARG A 180 -10.82 -12.28 3.79
CA ARG A 180 -9.90 -13.20 4.46
C ARG A 180 -9.11 -14.07 3.48
N SER A 181 -9.75 -14.53 2.41
CA SER A 181 -9.08 -15.28 1.34
C SER A 181 -8.07 -14.42 0.58
N ASP A 182 -8.41 -13.15 0.32
CA ASP A 182 -7.50 -12.22 -0.36
C ASP A 182 -6.31 -11.85 0.54
N ASP A 183 -6.53 -11.71 1.85
CA ASP A 183 -5.51 -11.46 2.87
C ASP A 183 -4.56 -12.65 3.04
N LEU A 184 -5.05 -13.89 2.88
CA LEU A 184 -4.23 -15.09 2.86
C LEU A 184 -3.25 -15.05 1.68
N GLU A 185 -3.76 -14.85 0.47
CA GLU A 185 -2.92 -14.73 -0.73
C GLU A 185 -1.96 -13.55 -0.63
N PHE A 186 -2.38 -12.45 0.00
CA PHE A 186 -1.51 -11.32 0.27
C PHE A 186 -0.37 -11.68 1.23
N THR A 187 -0.65 -12.45 2.28
CA THR A 187 0.35 -12.94 3.24
C THR A 187 1.37 -13.86 2.56
N PHE A 188 0.92 -14.79 1.72
CA PHE A 188 1.80 -15.64 0.93
C PHE A 188 2.66 -14.83 -0.05
N ALA A 189 2.05 -13.88 -0.77
CA ALA A 189 2.78 -12.99 -1.68
C ALA A 189 3.88 -12.21 -0.94
N ALA A 190 3.58 -11.63 0.22
CA ALA A 190 4.55 -10.84 1.00
C ALA A 190 5.75 -11.68 1.43
N ARG A 191 5.52 -12.89 1.96
CA ARG A 191 6.59 -13.83 2.33
C ARG A 191 7.41 -14.24 1.12
N ALA A 192 6.75 -14.61 0.03
CA ALA A 192 7.42 -15.09 -1.14
C ALA A 192 8.33 -14.00 -1.74
N TRP A 193 7.89 -12.74 -1.83
CA TRP A 193 8.74 -11.63 -2.28
C TRP A 193 9.92 -11.39 -1.33
N SER A 194 9.72 -11.55 -0.02
CA SER A 194 10.81 -11.45 0.97
C SER A 194 11.87 -12.54 0.80
N GLU A 195 11.46 -13.78 0.56
CA GLU A 195 12.36 -14.90 0.28
C GLU A 195 13.13 -14.68 -1.02
N CYS A 196 12.43 -14.30 -2.09
CA CYS A 196 13.03 -13.99 -3.39
C CYS A 196 14.13 -12.92 -3.28
N VAL A 197 13.85 -11.83 -2.55
CA VAL A 197 14.83 -10.76 -2.32
C VAL A 197 15.99 -11.24 -1.43
N SER A 198 15.70 -12.05 -0.40
CA SER A 198 16.74 -12.56 0.51
C SER A 198 17.70 -13.54 -0.17
N PHE A 199 17.24 -14.31 -1.16
CA PHE A 199 18.12 -15.16 -1.97
C PHE A 199 18.99 -14.39 -2.96
N GLY A 200 18.63 -13.14 -3.27
CA GLY A 200 19.40 -12.27 -4.17
C GLY A 200 19.45 -12.71 -5.63
N SER A 201 18.59 -13.65 -6.05
CA SER A 201 18.52 -14.11 -7.43
C SER A 201 17.72 -13.13 -8.30
N PHE A 202 18.42 -12.46 -9.22
CA PHE A 202 17.80 -11.57 -10.19
C PHE A 202 16.89 -12.32 -11.17
N ASP A 203 17.24 -13.54 -11.55
CA ASP A 203 16.41 -14.37 -12.45
C ASP A 203 15.10 -14.76 -11.79
N ALA A 204 15.15 -15.23 -10.52
CA ALA A 204 13.93 -15.54 -9.78
C ALA A 204 13.03 -14.31 -9.58
N TYR A 205 13.64 -13.14 -9.34
CA TYR A 205 12.91 -11.87 -9.24
C TYR A 205 12.24 -11.53 -10.57
N ARG A 206 12.99 -11.62 -11.68
CA ARG A 206 12.50 -11.38 -13.03
C ARG A 206 11.31 -12.28 -13.35
N ASP A 207 11.46 -13.60 -13.19
CA ASP A 207 10.42 -14.57 -13.54
C ASP A 207 9.14 -14.29 -12.77
N ARG A 208 9.25 -14.03 -11.46
CA ARG A 208 8.10 -13.67 -10.64
C ARG A 208 7.46 -12.36 -11.08
N PHE A 209 8.26 -11.33 -11.38
CA PHE A 209 7.76 -10.04 -11.83
C PHE A 209 7.05 -10.14 -13.18
N GLU A 210 7.71 -10.75 -14.17
CA GLU A 210 7.23 -10.87 -15.55
C GLU A 210 6.00 -11.79 -15.63
N ASN A 211 5.86 -12.79 -14.74
CA ASN A 211 4.63 -13.59 -14.66
C ASN A 211 3.42 -12.74 -14.27
N ILE A 212 3.55 -11.94 -13.21
CA ILE A 212 2.47 -11.03 -12.80
C ILE A 212 2.24 -9.92 -13.84
N GLN A 213 3.32 -9.43 -14.45
CA GLN A 213 3.25 -8.46 -15.52
C GLN A 213 2.43 -8.99 -16.71
N ARG A 214 2.68 -10.23 -17.15
CA ARG A 214 1.92 -10.89 -18.23
C ARG A 214 0.43 -11.02 -17.91
N TYR A 215 0.09 -11.35 -16.66
CA TYR A 215 -1.31 -11.46 -16.24
C TYR A 215 -2.06 -10.12 -16.38
N PHE A 216 -1.44 -9.01 -16.00
CA PHE A 216 -2.05 -7.67 -16.11
C PHE A 216 -1.82 -6.96 -17.45
N ALA A 217 -0.94 -7.50 -18.31
CA ALA A 217 -0.54 -6.87 -19.58
C ALA A 217 -1.70 -6.46 -20.49
N PRO A 218 -2.76 -7.29 -20.69
CA PRO A 218 -3.89 -6.90 -21.53
C PRO A 218 -4.65 -5.66 -21.03
N ARG A 219 -4.44 -5.25 -19.78
CA ARG A 219 -5.13 -4.13 -19.12
C ARG A 219 -4.19 -2.95 -18.84
N PHE A 220 -2.92 -3.03 -19.24
CA PHE A 220 -1.98 -1.93 -19.05
C PHE A 220 -2.36 -0.70 -19.86
N GLU A 221 -2.87 -0.82 -21.09
CA GLU A 221 -3.24 0.38 -21.87
C GLU A 221 -4.36 1.17 -21.19
N ASP A 222 -5.40 0.49 -20.71
CA ASP A 222 -6.51 1.11 -19.99
C ASP A 222 -6.05 1.72 -18.65
N ALA A 223 -5.21 1.00 -17.90
CA ALA A 223 -4.72 1.46 -16.61
C ALA A 223 -3.64 2.53 -16.70
N VAL A 224 -2.82 2.54 -17.75
CA VAL A 224 -1.85 3.60 -18.04
C VAL A 224 -2.60 4.86 -18.46
N ARG A 225 -3.68 4.75 -19.23
CA ARG A 225 -4.57 5.89 -19.54
C ARG A 225 -5.18 6.47 -18.26
N MET A 226 -5.85 5.65 -17.45
CA MET A 226 -6.45 6.07 -16.18
C MET A 226 -5.39 6.62 -15.19
N GLY A 227 -4.23 5.98 -15.12
CA GLY A 227 -3.12 6.38 -14.24
C GLY A 227 -2.41 7.66 -14.68
N ASN A 228 -2.28 7.91 -15.99
CA ASN A 228 -1.66 9.12 -16.55
C ASN A 228 -2.55 10.35 -16.41
N ASP A 229 -3.86 10.20 -16.58
CA ASP A 229 -4.82 11.28 -16.33
C ASP A 229 -4.73 11.73 -14.86
N MET A 230 -4.62 10.77 -13.94
CA MET A 230 -4.38 11.03 -12.53
C MET A 230 -3.03 11.76 -12.27
N ILE A 231 -1.92 11.36 -12.91
CA ILE A 231 -0.61 12.05 -12.75
C ILE A 231 -0.62 13.47 -13.30
N LYS A 232 -1.22 13.69 -14.48
CA LYS A 232 -1.29 15.01 -15.09
C LYS A 232 -2.00 15.99 -14.16
N THR A 233 -3.08 15.56 -13.52
CA THR A 233 -3.78 16.34 -12.50
C THR A 233 -2.89 16.63 -11.28
N ILE A 234 -2.04 15.68 -10.84
CA ILE A 234 -1.07 15.91 -9.75
C ILE A 234 -0.06 16.98 -10.15
N ALA A 235 0.61 16.81 -11.30
CA ALA A 235 1.72 17.67 -11.74
C ALA A 235 1.29 19.11 -12.06
N GLN A 236 0.05 19.30 -12.53
CA GLN A 236 -0.52 20.63 -12.79
C GLN A 236 -0.85 21.37 -11.49
N ASN A 237 -1.34 20.67 -10.47
CA ASN A 237 -1.73 21.27 -9.19
C ASN A 237 -0.53 21.53 -8.25
N THR A 238 0.55 20.75 -8.36
CA THR A 238 1.81 21.07 -7.65
C THR A 238 2.43 22.37 -8.16
N LYS A 239 2.26 22.72 -9.45
CA LYS A 239 2.71 24.00 -10.01
C LYS A 239 1.83 25.21 -9.62
N SER A 240 0.54 25.00 -9.33
CA SER A 240 -0.36 26.08 -8.94
C SER A 240 -0.24 26.46 -7.47
N SER A 241 0.02 25.47 -6.58
CA SER A 241 0.27 25.72 -5.15
C SER A 241 1.53 26.56 -4.92
N THR A 242 2.59 26.37 -5.72
CA THR A 242 3.80 27.22 -5.67
C THR A 242 3.59 28.64 -6.22
N ARG A 243 2.50 28.89 -6.95
CA ARG A 243 2.22 30.19 -7.58
C ARG A 243 1.30 31.09 -6.76
N ASN A 244 0.54 30.52 -5.82
CA ASN A 244 -0.39 31.24 -4.95
C ASN A 244 0.19 31.50 -3.54
N GLY A 245 1.45 31.12 -3.29
CA GLY A 245 2.21 31.37 -2.06
C GLY A 245 3.32 32.43 -2.21
N LEU A 246 3.23 33.28 -3.23
CA LEU A 246 4.04 34.47 -3.45
C LEU A 246 3.13 35.69 -3.55
#